data_AF-A0A6F8ZXJ3-F1
#
_entry.id   AF-A0A6F8ZXJ3-F1
#
_cell.length_a   1.000
_cell.length_b   1.000
_cell.length_c   1.000
_cell.angle_alpha   90.00
_cell.angle_beta   90.00
_cell.angle_gamma   90.00
#
_symmetry.space_group_name_H-M   'P 1'
#
loop_
_entity.id
_entity.type
_entity.pdbx_description
1 polymer ?
#
loop_
_entity_poly.entity_id
_entity_poly.type
_entity_poly.pdbx_seq_one_letter_code
_entity_poly.pdbx_strand_id
1 'polypeptide(L)'
;MGASCHACIGGTNVRNEVTKLQAEAPNIVVGTPGRVFDMLNRKFLSAKYIKMFVLDEADEMLSRGFKDQIYEIFQKLCTSTQVVLLSATMPQDVLEVTKKFMREPIRILVKKEELTLEGIRQFYINVEKESSCTSSAVSMSHSVVIPNTQICWIGRGGRFGRKGVAINMVTEEDKRTLRDIETFYNTTVEEMPMNVADLI
;
A
#
# COMPACT_ATOMS: atom_id res chain seq x y z
N MET A 1 4.77 8.23 -30.64
CA MET A 1 5.41 7.19 -29.81
C MET A 1 4.52 6.94 -28.61
N GLY A 2 3.93 5.75 -28.50
CA GLY A 2 3.15 5.36 -27.32
C GLY A 2 4.05 4.61 -26.34
N ALA A 3 3.79 4.74 -25.04
CA ALA A 3 4.42 3.89 -24.03
C ALA A 3 3.60 2.60 -23.88
N SER A 4 4.27 1.45 -23.89
CA SER A 4 3.65 0.15 -23.64
C SER A 4 3.89 -0.29 -22.19
N CYS A 5 2.82 -0.78 -21.54
CA CYS A 5 2.84 -1.25 -20.16
C CYS A 5 2.41 -2.71 -20.10
N HIS A 6 3.08 -3.51 -19.26
CA HIS A 6 2.71 -4.91 -19.03
C HIS A 6 2.54 -5.19 -17.54
N ALA A 7 1.48 -5.92 -17.19
CA ALA A 7 1.19 -6.32 -15.83
C ALA A 7 1.62 -7.78 -15.58
N CYS A 8 2.58 -7.98 -14.67
CA CYS A 8 3.08 -9.27 -14.23
C CYS A 8 2.46 -9.65 -12.88
N ILE A 9 1.30 -10.30 -12.89
CA ILE A 9 0.56 -10.68 -11.67
C ILE A 9 0.47 -12.19 -11.49
N GLY A 10 0.35 -12.66 -10.25
CA GLY A 10 0.11 -14.07 -9.94
C GLY A 10 -1.24 -14.57 -10.48
N GLY A 11 -1.40 -15.89 -10.61
CA GLY A 11 -2.66 -16.52 -11.03
C GLY A 11 -2.92 -16.54 -12.54
N THR A 12 -2.12 -15.83 -13.35
CA THR A 12 -2.21 -15.84 -14.82
C THR A 12 -1.28 -16.89 -15.45
N ASN A 13 -1.59 -17.30 -16.69
CA ASN A 13 -0.79 -18.26 -17.44
C ASN A 13 0.53 -17.63 -17.92
N VAL A 14 1.63 -18.09 -17.33
CA VAL A 14 2.99 -17.62 -17.62
C VAL A 14 3.35 -17.73 -19.10
N ARG A 15 2.93 -18.79 -19.81
CA ARG A 15 3.27 -18.96 -21.23
C ARG A 15 2.71 -17.81 -22.07
N ASN A 16 1.47 -17.42 -21.82
CA ASN A 16 0.81 -16.34 -22.56
C ASN A 16 1.47 -14.98 -22.27
N GLU A 17 1.91 -14.75 -21.03
CA GLU A 17 2.66 -13.54 -20.67
C GLU A 17 4.01 -13.50 -21.37
N VAL A 18 4.75 -14.61 -21.38
CA VAL A 18 6.04 -14.72 -22.07
C VAL A 18 5.89 -14.46 -23.57
N THR A 19 4.88 -15.03 -24.23
CA THR A 19 4.62 -14.77 -25.65
C THR A 19 4.37 -13.28 -25.91
N LYS A 20 3.63 -12.60 -25.03
CA LYS A 20 3.40 -11.15 -25.14
C LYS A 20 4.68 -10.35 -24.96
N LEU A 21 5.46 -10.67 -23.93
CA LEU A 21 6.75 -10.01 -23.65
C LEU A 21 7.77 -10.22 -24.77
N GLN A 22 7.74 -11.36 -25.46
CA GLN A 22 8.60 -11.68 -26.60
C GLN A 22 8.13 -11.01 -27.90
N ALA A 23 6.81 -10.87 -28.10
CA ALA A 23 6.26 -10.20 -29.27
C ALA A 23 6.49 -8.68 -29.21
N GLU A 24 6.32 -8.08 -28.03
CA GLU A 24 6.53 -6.65 -27.80
C GLU A 24 7.17 -6.44 -26.42
N ALA A 25 8.39 -5.90 -26.42
CA ALA A 25 9.07 -5.56 -25.17
C ALA A 25 8.42 -4.30 -24.56
N PRO A 26 7.78 -4.41 -23.39
CA PRO A 26 7.10 -3.28 -22.79
C PRO A 26 8.10 -2.24 -22.28
N ASN A 27 7.72 -0.96 -22.32
CA ASN A 27 8.51 0.10 -21.70
C ASN A 27 8.40 0.07 -20.17
N ILE A 28 7.25 -0.33 -19.64
CA ILE A 28 6.95 -0.36 -18.21
C ILE A 28 6.42 -1.75 -17.84
N VAL A 29 6.95 -2.31 -16.75
CA VAL A 29 6.44 -3.55 -16.16
C VAL A 29 5.96 -3.24 -14.74
N VAL A 30 4.71 -3.59 -14.44
CA VAL A 30 4.12 -3.46 -13.10
C VAL A 30 3.73 -4.86 -12.64
N GLY A 31 4.04 -5.25 -11.41
CA GLY A 31 3.71 -6.60 -10.99
C GLY A 31 3.96 -6.89 -9.53
N THR A 32 3.48 -8.05 -9.08
CA THR A 32 3.74 -8.52 -7.72
C THR A 32 5.18 -9.06 -7.63
N PRO A 33 5.86 -8.92 -6.47
CA PRO A 33 7.27 -9.30 -6.32
C PRO A 33 7.54 -10.73 -6.77
N GLY A 34 6.70 -11.68 -6.37
CA GLY A 34 6.87 -13.09 -6.74
C GLY A 34 6.81 -13.35 -8.24
N ARG A 35 5.89 -12.71 -8.98
CA ARG A 35 5.79 -12.90 -10.43
C ARG A 35 6.91 -12.17 -11.17
N VAL A 36 7.26 -10.96 -10.76
CA VAL A 36 8.37 -10.20 -11.34
C VAL A 36 9.69 -10.93 -11.12
N PHE A 37 9.89 -11.47 -9.91
CA PHE A 37 11.05 -12.29 -9.58
C PHE A 37 11.14 -13.53 -10.48
N ASP A 38 10.05 -14.27 -10.68
CA ASP A 38 10.02 -15.44 -11.59
C ASP A 38 10.43 -15.04 -13.03
N MET A 39 9.85 -13.95 -13.54
CA MET A 39 10.13 -13.46 -14.90
C MET A 39 11.58 -13.00 -15.09
N LEU A 40 12.17 -12.36 -14.07
CA LEU A 40 13.59 -11.98 -14.06
C LEU A 40 14.50 -13.20 -13.93
N ASN A 41 14.15 -14.15 -13.07
CA ASN A 41 14.98 -15.33 -12.80
C ASN A 41 15.03 -16.27 -14.02
N ARG A 42 13.90 -16.44 -14.70
CA ARG A 42 13.79 -17.22 -15.95
C ARG A 42 14.27 -16.46 -17.19
N LYS A 43 14.75 -15.22 -17.01
CA LYS A 43 15.29 -14.34 -18.06
C LYS A 43 14.29 -13.96 -19.14
N PHE A 44 12.99 -13.99 -18.83
CA PHE A 44 11.95 -13.43 -19.71
C PHE A 44 11.95 -11.90 -19.66
N LEU A 45 12.35 -11.33 -18.53
CA LEU A 45 12.65 -9.91 -18.38
C LEU A 45 14.16 -9.71 -18.20
N SER A 46 14.73 -8.77 -18.94
CA SER A 46 16.15 -8.44 -18.84
C SER A 46 16.36 -7.25 -17.91
N ALA A 47 16.99 -7.49 -16.75
CA ALA A 47 17.36 -6.45 -15.80
C ALA A 47 18.37 -5.44 -16.36
N LYS A 48 19.10 -5.80 -17.43
CA LYS A 48 20.16 -4.99 -18.03
C LYS A 48 19.68 -3.62 -18.53
N TYR A 49 18.44 -3.54 -18.99
CA TYR A 49 17.88 -2.32 -19.58
C TYR A 49 17.00 -1.54 -18.61
N ILE A 50 16.85 -2.02 -17.37
CA ILE A 50 16.05 -1.35 -16.35
C ILE A 50 16.85 -0.15 -15.83
N LYS A 51 16.32 1.05 -16.06
CA LYS A 51 16.91 2.31 -15.59
C LYS A 51 16.29 2.80 -14.29
N MET A 52 15.06 2.36 -13.99
CA MET A 52 14.29 2.78 -12.83
C MET A 52 13.56 1.58 -12.24
N PHE A 53 13.60 1.45 -10.92
CA PHE A 53 12.86 0.47 -10.14
C PHE A 53 12.07 1.20 -9.06
N VAL A 54 10.76 0.97 -9.02
CA VAL A 54 9.86 1.61 -8.06
C VAL A 54 9.28 0.53 -7.16
N LEU A 55 9.43 0.70 -5.85
CA LEU A 55 8.82 -0.12 -4.82
C LEU A 55 7.68 0.67 -4.19
N ASP A 56 6.44 0.28 -4.48
CA ASP A 56 5.23 0.90 -3.94
C ASP A 56 4.71 0.12 -2.74
N GLU A 57 4.05 0.80 -1.80
CA GLU A 57 3.54 0.23 -0.54
C GLU A 57 4.59 -0.66 0.18
N ALA A 58 5.82 -0.15 0.32
CA ALA A 58 6.97 -0.97 0.73
C ALA A 58 6.84 -1.58 2.14
N ASP A 59 6.22 -0.86 3.08
CA ASP A 59 5.89 -1.37 4.40
C ASP A 59 4.96 -2.60 4.34
N GLU A 60 3.93 -2.52 3.51
CA GLU A 60 3.01 -3.63 3.28
C GLU A 60 3.72 -4.81 2.60
N MET A 61 4.53 -4.57 1.57
CA MET A 61 5.25 -5.63 0.87
C MET A 61 6.19 -6.41 1.80
N LEU A 62 6.91 -5.71 2.68
CA LEU A 62 7.85 -6.34 3.60
C LEU A 62 7.11 -7.10 4.71
N SER A 63 5.98 -6.57 5.20
CA SER A 63 5.17 -7.26 6.22
C SER A 63 4.56 -8.58 5.72
N ARG A 64 4.23 -8.67 4.42
CA ARG A 64 3.68 -9.87 3.77
C ARG A 64 4.73 -10.97 3.48
N GLY A 65 5.98 -10.78 3.90
CA GLY A 65 7.04 -11.78 3.69
C GLY A 65 7.68 -11.75 2.30
N PHE A 66 7.50 -10.69 1.53
CA PHE A 66 8.17 -10.55 0.22
C PHE A 66 9.60 -10.02 0.31
N LYS A 67 10.16 -9.88 1.52
CA LYS A 67 11.52 -9.38 1.78
C LYS A 67 12.56 -10.09 0.90
N ASP A 68 12.65 -11.40 0.98
CA ASP A 68 13.68 -12.17 0.24
C ASP A 68 13.56 -12.00 -1.27
N GLN A 69 12.33 -12.02 -1.80
CA GLN A 69 12.06 -11.85 -3.23
C GLN A 69 12.48 -10.45 -3.72
N ILE A 70 12.20 -9.41 -2.95
CA ILE A 70 12.60 -8.04 -3.27
C ILE A 70 14.13 -7.92 -3.24
N TYR A 71 14.78 -8.50 -2.23
CA TYR A 71 16.24 -8.53 -2.12
C TYR A 71 16.89 -9.19 -3.35
N GLU A 72 16.36 -10.34 -3.78
CA GLU A 72 16.81 -11.05 -4.97
C GLU A 72 16.60 -10.25 -6.27
N ILE A 73 15.48 -9.52 -6.39
CA ILE A 73 15.24 -8.61 -7.51
C ILE A 73 16.33 -7.55 -7.53
N PHE A 74 16.59 -6.88 -6.40
CA PHE A 74 17.62 -5.84 -6.31
C PHE A 74 19.01 -6.34 -6.68
N GLN A 75 19.38 -7.57 -6.28
CA GLN A 75 20.68 -8.15 -6.66
C GLN A 75 20.83 -8.38 -8.16
N LYS A 76 19.73 -8.55 -8.89
CA LYS A 76 19.73 -8.71 -10.35
C LYS A 76 19.75 -7.36 -11.10
N LEU A 77 19.38 -6.27 -10.44
CA LEU A 77 19.35 -4.93 -11.05
C LEU A 77 20.76 -4.39 -11.26
N CYS A 78 20.91 -3.57 -12.31
CA CYS A 78 22.17 -2.88 -12.56
C CYS A 78 22.44 -1.83 -11.48
N THR A 79 23.72 -1.62 -11.18
CA THR A 79 24.19 -0.59 -10.24
C THR A 79 23.82 0.84 -10.67
N SER A 80 23.52 1.08 -11.94
CA SER A 80 23.06 2.36 -12.48
C SER A 80 21.55 2.57 -12.36
N THR A 81 20.80 1.59 -11.83
CA THR A 81 19.34 1.68 -11.70
C THR A 81 18.96 2.69 -10.63
N GLN A 82 18.10 3.66 -10.96
CA GLN A 82 17.49 4.55 -9.99
C GLN A 82 16.43 3.78 -9.21
N VAL A 83 16.54 3.76 -7.88
CA VAL A 83 15.57 3.12 -7.00
C VAL A 83 14.70 4.19 -6.36
N VAL A 84 13.38 4.03 -6.47
CA VAL A 84 12.37 4.86 -5.80
C VAL A 84 11.58 3.97 -4.85
N LEU A 85 11.39 4.42 -3.62
CA LEU A 85 10.59 3.70 -2.62
C LEU A 85 9.48 4.61 -2.12
N LEU A 86 8.26 4.11 -2.19
CA LEU A 86 7.04 4.75 -1.73
C LEU A 86 6.46 3.89 -0.63
N SER A 87 6.13 4.50 0.51
CA SER A 87 5.64 3.80 1.69
C SER A 87 4.88 4.79 2.57
N ALA A 88 3.78 4.35 3.16
CA ALA A 88 3.01 5.17 4.10
C ALA A 88 3.74 5.29 5.44
N THR A 89 4.39 4.21 5.88
CA THR A 89 5.17 4.16 7.11
C THR A 89 6.63 3.81 6.82
N MET A 90 7.51 4.04 7.80
CA MET A 90 8.95 3.80 7.66
C MET A 90 9.48 2.92 8.82
N PRO A 91 9.04 1.65 8.93
CA PRO A 91 9.55 0.72 9.92
C PRO A 91 11.00 0.32 9.63
N GLN A 92 11.65 -0.34 10.59
CA GLN A 92 13.06 -0.71 10.49
C GLN A 92 13.39 -1.54 9.24
N ASP A 93 12.49 -2.44 8.82
CA ASP A 93 12.67 -3.23 7.60
C ASP A 93 12.76 -2.38 6.32
N VAL A 94 11.92 -1.35 6.21
CA VAL A 94 11.95 -0.41 5.06
C VAL A 94 13.24 0.43 5.09
N LEU A 95 13.68 0.84 6.28
CA LEU A 95 14.95 1.54 6.47
C LEU A 95 16.15 0.68 6.07
N GLU A 96 16.14 -0.62 6.38
CA GLU A 96 17.18 -1.56 5.97
C GLU A 96 17.29 -1.69 4.45
N VAL A 97 16.15 -1.84 3.76
CA VAL A 97 16.09 -1.89 2.29
C VAL A 97 16.68 -0.61 1.70
N THR A 98 16.27 0.55 2.23
CA THR A 98 16.76 1.86 1.78
C THR A 98 18.28 1.98 1.91
N LYS A 99 18.84 1.57 3.07
CA LYS A 99 20.29 1.64 3.32
C LYS A 99 21.10 0.69 2.44
N LYS A 100 20.56 -0.47 2.09
CA LYS A 100 21.28 -1.48 1.30
C LYS A 100 21.23 -1.22 -0.20
N PHE A 101 20.12 -0.70 -0.70
CA PHE A 101 19.86 -0.65 -2.15
C PHE A 101 19.84 0.75 -2.75
N MET A 102 19.78 1.80 -1.94
CA MET A 102 19.84 3.18 -2.41
C MET A 102 21.19 3.80 -2.15
N ARG A 103 21.65 4.62 -3.08
CA ARG A 103 22.87 5.43 -2.95
C ARG A 103 22.46 6.86 -2.69
N GLU A 104 22.82 7.38 -1.52
CA GLU A 104 22.52 8.75 -1.10
C GLU A 104 21.08 9.19 -1.44
N PRO A 105 20.05 8.46 -0.94
CA PRO A 105 18.68 8.75 -1.30
C PRO A 105 18.22 10.11 -0.77
N ILE A 106 17.50 10.85 -1.61
CA ILE A 106 16.73 12.02 -1.16
C ILE A 106 15.54 11.49 -0.34
N ARG A 107 15.46 11.90 0.92
CA ARG A 107 14.41 11.45 1.85
C ARG A 107 13.37 12.54 1.97
N ILE A 108 12.19 12.30 1.39
CA ILE A 108 11.01 13.15 1.57
C ILE A 108 10.17 12.47 2.64
N LEU A 109 10.24 12.98 3.87
CA LEU A 109 9.52 12.45 5.01
C LEU A 109 8.47 13.46 5.45
N VAL A 110 7.23 13.02 5.61
CA VAL A 110 6.18 13.82 6.23
C VAL A 110 6.37 13.70 7.75
N LYS A 111 6.44 14.84 8.45
CA LYS A 111 6.55 14.83 9.92
C LYS A 111 5.27 14.23 10.49
N LYS A 112 5.41 13.44 11.56
CA LYS A 112 4.28 12.79 12.24
C LYS A 112 3.22 13.80 12.72
N GLU A 113 3.65 15.02 13.07
CA GLU A 113 2.80 16.13 13.51
C GLU A 113 1.97 16.77 12.37
N GLU A 114 2.36 16.55 11.10
CA GLU A 114 1.65 17.02 9.90
C GLU A 114 0.86 15.89 9.21
N LEU A 115 0.92 14.66 9.74
CA LEU A 115 -0.05 13.61 9.39
C LEU A 115 -1.36 13.86 10.14
N THR A 116 -1.82 15.10 10.20
CA THR A 116 -3.20 15.35 10.54
C THR A 116 -4.02 14.79 9.39
N LEU A 117 -5.04 14.00 9.69
CA LEU A 117 -6.07 13.61 8.73
C LEU A 117 -6.97 14.83 8.45
N GLU A 118 -6.35 15.98 8.20
CA GLU A 118 -7.01 17.25 7.92
C GLU A 118 -7.87 17.10 6.67
N GLY A 119 -9.19 17.13 6.89
CA GLY A 119 -10.18 16.92 5.84
C GLY A 119 -10.90 15.58 5.91
N ILE A 120 -10.49 14.62 6.75
CA ILE A 120 -11.21 13.36 6.92
C ILE A 120 -11.90 13.34 8.28
N ARG A 121 -13.24 13.41 8.28
CA ARG A 121 -14.04 13.24 9.49
C ARG A 121 -14.16 11.75 9.81
N GLN A 122 -13.76 11.35 11.01
CA GLN A 122 -13.78 9.96 11.43
C GLN A 122 -14.91 9.73 12.43
N PHE A 123 -15.70 8.69 12.20
CA PHE A 123 -16.77 8.26 13.08
C PHE A 123 -16.58 6.82 13.52
N TYR A 124 -17.23 6.44 14.62
CA TYR A 124 -17.43 5.04 14.97
C TYR A 124 -18.91 4.72 15.18
N ILE A 125 -19.29 3.47 14.93
CA ILE A 125 -20.58 2.89 15.27
C ILE A 125 -20.31 1.72 16.22
N ASN A 126 -20.97 1.73 17.39
CA ASN A 126 -20.88 0.62 18.33
C ASN A 126 -21.69 -0.57 17.79
N VAL A 127 -21.05 -1.74 17.68
CA VAL A 127 -21.70 -2.97 17.21
C VAL A 127 -21.62 -4.06 18.26
N GLU A 128 -22.75 -4.70 18.58
CA GLU A 128 -22.81 -5.74 19.62
C GLU A 128 -22.21 -7.08 19.16
N LYS A 129 -22.24 -7.37 17.85
CA LYS A 129 -21.68 -8.58 17.23
C LYS A 129 -21.18 -8.30 15.81
N GLU A 130 -20.07 -8.95 15.45
CA GLU A 130 -19.40 -8.86 14.14
C GLU A 130 -20.31 -9.22 12.94
N SER A 131 -21.39 -9.98 13.17
CA SER A 131 -22.27 -10.54 12.13
C SER A 131 -23.48 -9.68 11.71
N SER A 132 -23.68 -8.48 12.27
CA SER A 132 -24.91 -7.71 12.03
C SER A 132 -24.93 -6.87 10.75
N CYS A 133 -23.79 -6.68 10.08
CA CYS A 133 -23.75 -5.95 8.80
C CYS A 133 -24.01 -6.88 7.61
N THR A 134 -25.28 -7.11 7.32
CA THR A 134 -25.73 -7.58 6.01
C THR A 134 -26.50 -6.46 5.31
N SER A 135 -26.20 -6.27 4.02
CA SER A 135 -26.97 -5.46 3.06
C SER A 135 -26.58 -3.98 2.95
N SER A 136 -25.46 -3.69 2.28
CA SER A 136 -25.35 -2.66 1.21
C SER A 136 -23.87 -2.40 0.92
N ALA A 137 -23.32 -3.10 -0.09
CA ALA A 137 -22.14 -2.72 -0.90
C ALA A 137 -20.98 -1.88 -0.27
N VAL A 138 -20.65 -2.08 1.00
CA VAL A 138 -19.40 -1.60 1.59
C VAL A 138 -18.50 -2.83 1.73
N SER A 139 -17.33 -2.78 1.11
CA SER A 139 -16.33 -3.84 1.12
C SER A 139 -15.89 -4.13 2.56
N MET A 140 -16.64 -4.97 3.27
CA MET A 140 -16.30 -5.45 4.60
C MET A 140 -15.16 -6.45 4.49
N SER A 141 -13.94 -5.92 4.58
CA SER A 141 -12.79 -6.69 5.01
C SER A 141 -12.79 -6.66 6.54
N HIS A 142 -12.90 -7.83 7.18
CA HIS A 142 -12.67 -8.04 8.62
C HIS A 142 -11.49 -7.17 9.07
N SER A 143 -11.74 -6.24 9.99
CA SER A 143 -10.75 -5.23 10.38
C SER A 143 -10.23 -5.53 11.78
N VAL A 144 -9.20 -6.39 11.86
CA VAL A 144 -8.19 -6.21 12.90
C VAL A 144 -7.51 -4.89 12.59
N VAL A 145 -7.80 -3.87 13.38
CA VAL A 145 -7.24 -2.53 13.18
C VAL A 145 -5.77 -2.54 13.61
N ILE A 146 -4.89 -2.81 12.66
CA ILE A 146 -3.46 -2.54 12.80
C ILE A 146 -3.26 -1.06 12.45
N PRO A 147 -2.59 -0.25 13.30
CA PRO A 147 -2.43 1.19 13.07
C PRO A 147 -1.84 1.52 11.68
N ASN A 148 -0.94 0.67 11.17
CA ASN A 148 -0.32 0.86 9.86
C ASN A 148 -1.28 0.71 8.67
N THR A 149 -2.38 -0.03 8.81
CA THR A 149 -3.32 -0.31 7.70
C THR A 149 -4.37 0.79 7.56
N GLN A 150 -4.74 1.46 8.67
CA GLN A 150 -5.79 2.51 8.66
C GLN A 150 -5.48 3.68 7.71
N ILE A 151 -4.24 4.17 7.68
CA ILE A 151 -3.83 5.27 6.79
C ILE A 151 -4.09 4.93 5.32
N CYS A 152 -3.81 3.70 4.88
CA CYS A 152 -4.00 3.30 3.48
C CYS A 152 -5.49 3.29 3.09
N TRP A 153 -6.38 2.84 3.98
CA TRP A 153 -7.83 2.83 3.73
C TRP A 153 -8.44 4.23 3.79
N ILE A 154 -8.04 5.03 4.79
CA ILE A 154 -8.51 6.41 4.97
C ILE A 154 -8.07 7.29 3.78
N GLY A 155 -6.86 7.10 3.26
CA GLY A 155 -6.35 7.78 2.06
C GLY A 155 -7.11 7.46 0.76
N ARG A 156 -7.90 6.37 0.70
CA ARG A 156 -8.80 6.10 -0.43
C ARG A 156 -10.02 7.03 -0.46
N GLY A 157 -10.49 7.47 0.71
CA GLY A 157 -11.62 8.40 0.85
C GLY A 157 -11.23 9.87 0.66
N GLY A 158 -10.02 10.26 1.09
CA GLY A 158 -9.48 11.61 0.95
C GLY A 158 -8.33 11.69 -0.06
N ARG A 159 -8.63 11.75 -1.36
CA ARG A 159 -7.63 12.11 -2.37
C ARG A 159 -7.58 13.63 -2.56
N PHE A 160 -6.38 14.21 -2.51
CA PHE A 160 -6.09 15.61 -2.92
C PHE A 160 -7.01 16.67 -2.28
N GLY A 161 -6.95 16.85 -0.96
CA GLY A 161 -7.65 17.94 -0.27
C GLY A 161 -9.18 17.88 -0.31
N ARG A 162 -9.75 16.75 -0.75
CA ARG A 162 -11.19 16.50 -0.69
C ARG A 162 -11.58 16.06 0.71
N LYS A 163 -12.70 16.59 1.20
CA LYS A 163 -13.29 16.15 2.45
C LYS A 163 -13.74 14.70 2.32
N GLY A 164 -13.31 13.84 3.24
CA GLY A 164 -13.67 12.43 3.31
C GLY A 164 -14.35 12.10 4.63
N VAL A 165 -15.08 10.99 4.66
CA VAL A 165 -15.65 10.44 5.90
C VAL A 165 -15.17 8.99 6.04
N ALA A 166 -14.64 8.64 7.21
CA ALA A 166 -14.29 7.26 7.57
C ALA A 166 -15.20 6.80 8.70
N ILE A 167 -15.79 5.61 8.59
CA ILE A 167 -16.69 5.04 9.61
C ILE A 167 -16.08 3.72 10.10
N ASN A 168 -15.78 3.66 11.40
CA ASN A 168 -15.22 2.50 12.08
C ASN A 168 -16.36 1.71 12.75
N MET A 169 -16.44 0.41 12.54
CA MET A 169 -17.34 -0.45 13.33
C MET A 169 -16.55 -0.99 14.51
N VAL A 170 -17.02 -0.75 15.73
CA VAL A 170 -16.24 -0.95 16.95
C VAL A 170 -17.06 -1.73 17.95
N THR A 171 -16.50 -2.81 18.50
CA THR A 171 -17.09 -3.52 19.64
C THR A 171 -16.64 -2.90 20.96
N GLU A 172 -17.24 -3.28 22.09
CA GLU A 172 -16.80 -2.81 23.41
C GLU A 172 -15.33 -3.13 23.71
N GLU A 173 -14.79 -4.22 23.14
CA GLU A 173 -13.39 -4.61 23.30
C GLU A 173 -12.44 -3.73 22.46
N ASP A 174 -12.88 -3.33 21.26
CA ASP A 174 -12.11 -2.52 20.31
C ASP A 174 -12.02 -1.04 20.71
N LYS A 175 -12.86 -0.58 21.64
CA LYS A 175 -12.82 0.81 22.15
C LYS A 175 -11.47 1.21 22.72
N ARG A 176 -10.70 0.26 23.27
CA ARG A 176 -9.34 0.52 23.75
C ARG A 176 -8.39 0.83 22.59
N THR A 177 -8.42 0.01 21.55
CA THR A 177 -7.61 0.19 20.34
C THR A 177 -7.97 1.49 19.62
N LEU A 178 -9.25 1.88 19.59
CA LEU A 178 -9.67 3.16 19.03
C LEU A 178 -9.00 4.35 19.74
N ARG A 179 -8.97 4.35 21.08
CA ARG A 179 -8.31 5.41 21.86
C ARG A 179 -6.79 5.45 21.64
N ASP A 180 -6.18 4.29 21.46
CA ASP A 180 -4.75 4.21 21.13
C ASP A 180 -4.47 4.87 19.77
N ILE A 181 -5.36 4.69 18.79
CA ILE A 181 -5.27 5.33 17.46
C ILE A 181 -5.48 6.86 17.57
N GLU A 182 -6.51 7.31 18.31
CA GLU A 182 -6.75 8.74 18.57
C GLU A 182 -5.51 9.42 19.15
N THR A 183 -4.90 8.78 20.15
CA THR A 183 -3.68 9.28 20.81
C THR A 183 -2.48 9.22 19.87
N PHE A 184 -2.33 8.15 19.09
CA PHE A 184 -1.17 7.94 18.23
C PHE A 184 -1.12 8.91 17.04
N TYR A 185 -2.29 9.21 16.45
CA TYR A 185 -2.45 10.10 15.29
C TYR A 185 -2.93 11.51 15.64
N ASN A 186 -3.12 11.81 16.93
CA ASN A 186 -3.62 13.10 17.40
C ASN A 186 -4.91 13.53 16.67
N THR A 187 -5.86 12.60 16.57
CA THR A 187 -7.15 12.79 15.88
C THR A 187 -8.31 12.50 16.83
N THR A 188 -9.47 13.08 16.55
CA THR A 188 -10.72 12.74 17.22
C THR A 188 -11.57 11.82 16.36
N VAL A 189 -12.12 10.75 16.95
CA VAL A 189 -13.09 9.85 16.31
C VAL A 189 -14.41 9.94 17.07
N GLU A 190 -15.42 10.55 16.45
CA GLU A 190 -16.71 10.83 17.09
C GLU A 190 -17.69 9.67 16.92
N GLU A 191 -18.70 9.55 17.78
CA GLU A 191 -19.79 8.60 17.53
C GLU A 191 -20.62 9.07 16.32
N MET A 192 -21.02 8.15 15.44
CA MET A 192 -21.74 8.53 14.23
C MET A 192 -23.08 9.21 14.56
N PRO A 193 -23.34 10.44 14.07
CA PRO A 193 -24.63 11.09 14.29
C PRO A 193 -25.73 10.36 13.53
N MET A 194 -26.96 10.37 14.06
CA MET A 194 -28.12 9.74 13.41
C MET A 194 -28.43 10.32 12.02
N ASN A 195 -28.00 11.56 11.74
CA ASN A 195 -28.17 12.22 10.45
C ASN A 195 -26.87 12.16 9.63
N VAL A 196 -26.78 11.17 8.75
CA VAL A 196 -25.64 10.99 7.81
C VAL A 196 -25.64 12.03 6.68
N ALA A 197 -26.77 12.71 6.46
CA ALA A 197 -26.93 13.70 5.38
C ALA A 197 -26.11 14.99 5.60
N ASP A 198 -25.77 15.34 6.84
CA ASP A 198 -25.01 16.56 7.18
C ASP A 198 -23.48 16.38 7.05
N LEU A 199 -23.06 15.18 6.65
CA LEU A 199 -21.68 14.71 6.68
C LEU A 199 -20.97 14.76 5.33
N ILE A 200 -21.73 14.84 4.23
CA ILE A 200 -21.27 14.85 2.84
C ILE A 200 -21.14 16.29 2.33
#